data_AF-A0A7S3ZYJ7-F1
#
_entry.id   AF-A0A7S3ZYJ7-F1
#
_cell.length_a   1.000
_cell.length_b   1.000
_cell.length_c   1.000
_cell.angle_alpha   90.00
_cell.angle_beta   90.00
_cell.angle_gamma   90.00
#
_symmetry.space_group_name_H-M   'P 1'
#
loop_
_entity.id
_entity.type
_entity.pdbx_description
1 polymer ?
#
loop_
_entity_poly.entity_id
_entity_poly.type
_entity_poly.pdbx_seq_one_letter_code
_entity_poly.pdbx_strand_id
1 'polypeptide(L)'
;MVMMGLQLTDKLPFTDVYLHAMVRDKDGRKMSKSLGNVIDPLEVIDGCPLAQLVDKLKAGNLRASEVKRAEEAFKADFPEGMPRCGTDALRVGLLAYTVQGRDINLDIKRVVGYRSFCNKLWNAVRFMLGTFDDYKASENLWSTLKPLAGRDKFILSRLRRCVLDVNTCLTEYKFGEAVQAIYHFFLDDLCDVYVELVKPVMYDDDKKGKGRDAAKMVLWACLDAGLRLLHPLCPFVTEELWQRLPRTFAVSSIMVAPYPTPSEVDTFDNQEAERGTSLVLETVTGARSLRAQYSLANKPAHFHAVFSNDAERASILEGRKDDCSTLMRAASVSIGNNVTPPKGCGQKLVDDKLSVLVDLKGLVDADAEIKKLQKELKTVEPLVAKLEAKIKDARYLAKAPEKQRVQDREKLKSYGDKAAAARAAIKSWEEFKSGGGEEEEDDFWAEDDEDDPAAAAALEEAKAKAMAKLAKKEANQRSLCNLEIKPWEADQDLKALYAKIKATVVKDGLKWSEGLKLVDVAFGVQKIICTAVVNQSLSMDAIIEEITEELFTDEVQSMSMTSMSLL
;
A
#
# COMPACT_ATOMS: atom_id res chain seq x y z
N MET A 1 -46.56 -19.08 1.15
CA MET A 1 -45.88 -19.98 2.11
C MET A 1 -46.54 -19.92 3.48
N VAL A 2 -46.50 -18.78 4.18
CA VAL A 2 -47.09 -18.63 5.54
C VAL A 2 -48.55 -19.09 5.60
N MET A 3 -49.41 -18.54 4.75
CA MET A 3 -50.85 -18.91 4.73
C MET A 3 -51.09 -20.40 4.51
N MET A 4 -50.29 -21.04 3.64
CA MET A 4 -50.42 -22.46 3.33
C MET A 4 -49.89 -23.34 4.47
N GLY A 5 -48.79 -22.94 5.13
CA GLY A 5 -48.25 -23.63 6.29
C GLY A 5 -49.25 -23.64 7.45
N LEU A 6 -49.85 -22.48 7.76
CA LEU A 6 -50.89 -22.37 8.78
C LEU A 6 -52.14 -23.18 8.42
N GLN A 7 -52.61 -23.08 7.17
CA GLN A 7 -53.82 -23.79 6.74
C GLN A 7 -53.68 -25.32 6.80
N LEU A 8 -52.49 -25.87 6.50
CA LEU A 8 -52.28 -27.31 6.39
C LEU A 8 -51.71 -27.95 7.66
N THR A 9 -50.94 -27.19 8.45
CA THR A 9 -50.16 -27.75 9.56
C THR A 9 -50.30 -26.98 10.88
N ASP A 10 -51.00 -25.84 10.86
CA ASP A 10 -51.11 -24.89 11.98
C ASP A 10 -49.76 -24.44 12.55
N LYS A 11 -48.73 -24.45 11.70
CA LYS A 11 -47.35 -24.06 12.04
C LYS A 11 -46.77 -23.14 10.97
N LEU A 12 -45.91 -22.23 11.41
CA LEU A 12 -45.11 -21.43 10.48
C LEU A 12 -44.07 -22.32 9.78
N PRO A 13 -43.83 -22.13 8.47
CA PRO A 13 -42.89 -22.97 7.71
C PRO A 13 -41.40 -22.67 7.97
N PHE A 14 -41.09 -21.62 8.72
CA PHE A 14 -39.73 -21.18 9.05
C PHE A 14 -39.72 -20.47 10.41
N THR A 15 -38.58 -20.49 11.10
CA THR A 15 -38.35 -19.74 12.34
C THR A 15 -37.82 -18.33 12.06
N ASP A 16 -36.95 -18.22 11.05
CA ASP A 16 -36.23 -17.00 10.71
C ASP A 16 -36.43 -16.65 9.23
N VAL A 17 -36.55 -15.36 8.94
CA VAL A 17 -36.63 -14.83 7.56
C VAL A 17 -35.56 -13.77 7.38
N TYR A 18 -34.55 -14.09 6.57
CA TYR A 18 -33.55 -13.12 6.15
C TYR A 18 -33.95 -12.48 4.83
N LEU A 19 -34.19 -11.17 4.85
CA LEU A 19 -34.51 -10.38 3.66
C LEU A 19 -33.26 -9.62 3.22
N HIS A 20 -32.60 -10.10 2.16
CA HIS A 20 -31.40 -9.45 1.63
C HIS A 20 -31.76 -8.24 0.75
N ALA A 21 -30.82 -7.30 0.65
CA ALA A 21 -30.91 -6.13 -0.21
C ALA A 21 -31.00 -6.52 -1.71
N MET A 22 -31.62 -5.64 -2.51
CA MET A 22 -31.67 -5.81 -3.96
C MET A 22 -30.37 -5.32 -4.59
N VAL A 23 -29.78 -6.14 -5.47
CA VAL A 23 -28.58 -5.77 -6.21
C VAL A 23 -28.95 -4.85 -7.39
N ARG A 24 -28.20 -3.76 -7.53
CA ARG A 24 -28.34 -2.70 -8.53
C ARG A 24 -27.04 -2.55 -9.28
N ASP A 25 -27.09 -1.87 -10.42
CA ASP A 25 -25.86 -1.46 -11.08
C ASP A 25 -25.08 -0.42 -10.25
N LYS A 26 -23.86 -0.11 -10.66
CA LYS A 26 -23.00 0.88 -9.99
C LYS A 26 -23.65 2.26 -9.84
N ASP A 27 -24.59 2.61 -10.73
CA ASP A 27 -25.28 3.89 -10.77
C ASP A 27 -26.59 3.88 -9.95
N GLY A 28 -26.90 2.77 -9.26
CA GLY A 28 -28.09 2.61 -8.42
C GLY A 28 -29.38 2.32 -9.18
N ARG A 29 -29.31 1.96 -10.47
CA ARG A 29 -30.49 1.52 -11.23
C ARG A 29 -30.75 0.05 -10.98
N LYS A 30 -32.03 -0.30 -10.98
CA LYS A 30 -32.44 -1.71 -10.91
C LYS A 30 -31.83 -2.46 -12.09
N MET A 31 -31.16 -3.58 -11.84
CA MET A 31 -30.72 -4.45 -12.92
C MET A 31 -31.93 -5.06 -13.63
N SER A 32 -32.02 -4.87 -14.94
CA SER A 32 -33.09 -5.47 -15.75
C SER A 32 -32.65 -5.72 -17.18
N LYS A 33 -33.14 -6.81 -17.76
CA LYS A 33 -32.84 -7.18 -19.16
C LYS A 33 -33.21 -6.08 -20.15
N SER A 34 -34.22 -5.27 -19.83
CA SER A 34 -34.67 -4.13 -20.63
C SER A 34 -33.74 -2.92 -20.62
N LEU A 35 -32.88 -2.79 -19.60
CA LEU A 35 -31.92 -1.68 -19.46
C LEU A 35 -30.50 -2.07 -19.90
N GLY A 36 -30.25 -3.35 -20.13
CA GLY A 36 -28.95 -3.83 -20.62
C GLY A 36 -27.85 -3.77 -19.55
N ASN A 37 -28.20 -3.49 -18.31
CA ASN A 37 -27.28 -3.38 -17.18
C ASN A 37 -27.23 -4.65 -16.32
N VAL A 38 -27.70 -5.79 -16.84
CA VAL A 38 -27.62 -7.08 -16.14
C VAL A 38 -26.21 -7.61 -16.28
N ILE A 39 -25.63 -8.00 -15.15
CA ILE A 39 -24.32 -8.65 -15.10
C ILE A 39 -24.55 -10.14 -14.85
N ASP A 40 -24.02 -10.99 -15.73
CA ASP A 40 -24.06 -12.44 -15.53
C ASP A 40 -22.99 -12.84 -14.49
N PRO A 41 -23.36 -13.53 -13.40
CA PRO A 41 -22.39 -14.04 -12.43
C PRO A 41 -21.27 -14.87 -13.05
N LEU A 42 -21.57 -15.63 -14.12
CA LEU A 42 -20.57 -16.46 -14.81
C LEU A 42 -19.54 -15.60 -15.55
N GLU A 43 -19.95 -14.46 -16.12
CA GLU A 43 -19.02 -13.51 -16.74
C GLU A 43 -18.08 -12.88 -15.71
N VAL A 44 -18.54 -12.68 -14.49
CA VAL A 44 -17.69 -12.22 -13.39
C VAL A 44 -16.72 -13.32 -12.95
N ILE A 45 -17.18 -14.57 -12.88
CA ILE A 45 -16.37 -15.72 -12.45
C ILE A 45 -15.28 -16.04 -13.47
N ASP A 46 -15.64 -16.17 -14.74
CA ASP A 46 -14.77 -16.66 -15.82
C ASP A 46 -14.08 -15.52 -16.59
N GLY A 47 -14.56 -14.30 -16.46
CA GLY A 47 -14.16 -13.16 -17.30
C GLY A 47 -14.90 -13.17 -18.63
N CYS A 48 -14.99 -12.01 -19.27
CA CYS A 48 -15.70 -11.88 -20.54
C CYS A 48 -15.08 -10.75 -21.38
N PRO A 49 -14.57 -11.02 -22.60
CA PRO A 49 -14.06 -9.99 -23.49
C PRO A 49 -15.13 -8.94 -23.82
N LEU A 50 -14.72 -7.68 -23.98
CA LEU A 50 -15.65 -6.58 -24.28
C LEU A 50 -16.51 -6.87 -25.52
N ALA A 51 -15.93 -7.45 -26.57
CA ALA A 51 -16.65 -7.81 -27.79
C ALA A 51 -17.85 -8.74 -27.50
N GLN A 52 -17.66 -9.75 -26.64
CA GLN A 52 -18.72 -10.69 -26.29
C GLN A 52 -19.83 -10.03 -25.45
N LEU A 53 -19.47 -9.12 -24.53
CA LEU A 53 -20.45 -8.33 -23.78
C LEU A 53 -21.31 -7.47 -24.71
N VAL A 54 -20.67 -6.80 -25.68
CA VAL A 54 -21.36 -5.96 -26.66
C VAL A 54 -22.21 -6.79 -27.63
N ASP A 55 -21.77 -7.95 -28.05
CA ASP A 55 -22.54 -8.84 -28.92
C ASP A 55 -23.80 -9.37 -28.22
N LYS A 56 -23.69 -9.73 -26.92
CA LYS A 56 -24.86 -10.12 -26.10
C LYS A 56 -25.85 -8.97 -25.95
N LEU A 57 -25.37 -7.73 -25.77
CA LEU A 57 -26.24 -6.55 -25.74
C LEU A 57 -27.01 -6.37 -27.05
N LYS A 58 -26.33 -6.54 -28.19
CA LYS A 58 -26.93 -6.40 -29.53
C LYS A 58 -27.90 -7.53 -29.87
N ALA A 59 -27.66 -8.74 -29.38
CA ALA A 59 -28.55 -9.88 -29.54
C ALA A 59 -29.81 -9.78 -28.66
N GLY A 60 -29.80 -8.94 -27.62
CA GLY A 60 -30.93 -8.74 -26.73
C GLY A 60 -32.06 -7.89 -27.34
N ASN A 61 -33.25 -8.00 -26.78
CA ASN A 61 -34.41 -7.21 -27.17
C ASN A 61 -34.43 -5.83 -26.48
N LEU A 62 -33.45 -4.96 -26.82
CA LEU A 62 -33.28 -3.63 -26.24
C LEU A 62 -33.53 -2.51 -27.26
N ARG A 63 -33.92 -1.33 -26.76
CA ARG A 63 -33.99 -0.12 -27.59
C ARG A 63 -32.58 0.31 -27.99
N ALA A 64 -32.42 0.79 -29.22
CA ALA A 64 -31.11 1.23 -29.73
C ALA A 64 -30.41 2.29 -28.85
N SER A 65 -31.17 3.15 -28.16
CA SER A 65 -30.62 4.13 -27.22
C SER A 65 -30.01 3.49 -25.97
N GLU A 66 -30.64 2.43 -25.44
CA GLU A 66 -30.14 1.70 -24.27
C GLU A 66 -28.92 0.84 -24.63
N VAL A 67 -28.90 0.24 -25.82
CA VAL A 67 -27.73 -0.50 -26.32
C VAL A 67 -26.50 0.40 -26.38
N LYS A 68 -26.61 1.60 -26.97
CA LYS A 68 -25.50 2.56 -27.03
C LYS A 68 -25.00 2.96 -25.65
N ARG A 69 -25.92 3.26 -24.73
CA ARG A 69 -25.60 3.66 -23.36
C ARG A 69 -24.89 2.53 -22.60
N ALA A 70 -25.38 1.30 -22.71
CA ALA A 70 -24.79 0.13 -22.06
C ALA A 70 -23.40 -0.19 -22.65
N GLU A 71 -23.24 -0.05 -23.97
CA GLU A 71 -21.94 -0.22 -24.64
C GLU A 71 -20.92 0.84 -24.19
N GLU A 72 -21.32 2.11 -24.08
CA GLU A 72 -20.47 3.17 -23.53
C GLU A 72 -20.10 2.91 -22.06
N ALA A 73 -21.06 2.44 -21.25
CA ALA A 73 -20.81 2.10 -19.86
C ALA A 73 -19.81 0.93 -19.73
N PHE A 74 -19.99 -0.15 -20.49
CA PHE A 74 -19.04 -1.26 -20.48
C PHE A 74 -17.65 -0.86 -20.99
N LYS A 75 -17.55 -0.01 -22.02
CA LYS A 75 -16.24 0.53 -22.47
C LYS A 75 -15.55 1.37 -21.40
N ALA A 76 -16.30 2.16 -20.64
CA ALA A 76 -15.75 2.99 -19.57
C ALA A 76 -15.33 2.15 -18.35
N ASP A 77 -16.11 1.11 -18.00
CA ASP A 77 -15.84 0.29 -16.83
C ASP A 77 -14.82 -0.81 -17.08
N PHE A 78 -14.84 -1.39 -18.28
CA PHE A 78 -14.11 -2.57 -18.70
C PHE A 78 -13.54 -2.37 -20.12
N PRO A 79 -12.56 -1.47 -20.32
CA PRO A 79 -12.01 -1.17 -21.65
C PRO A 79 -11.44 -2.41 -22.35
N GLU A 80 -10.86 -3.35 -21.59
CA GLU A 80 -10.30 -4.61 -22.09
C GLU A 80 -11.26 -5.81 -21.93
N GLY A 81 -12.47 -5.57 -21.43
CA GLY A 81 -13.42 -6.61 -21.02
C GLY A 81 -13.40 -6.89 -19.52
N MET A 82 -14.38 -7.67 -19.08
CA MET A 82 -14.57 -8.01 -17.68
C MET A 82 -13.47 -8.97 -17.22
N PRO A 83 -12.67 -8.60 -16.21
CA PRO A 83 -11.60 -9.46 -15.73
C PRO A 83 -12.17 -10.68 -15.00
N ARG A 84 -11.50 -11.82 -15.18
CA ARG A 84 -11.80 -13.06 -14.45
C ARG A 84 -11.59 -12.86 -12.94
N CYS A 85 -12.65 -13.05 -12.13
CA CYS A 85 -12.58 -12.86 -10.68
C CYS A 85 -12.49 -14.19 -9.91
N GLY A 86 -13.18 -15.23 -10.37
CA GLY A 86 -13.37 -16.49 -9.65
C GLY A 86 -14.57 -16.49 -8.69
N THR A 87 -15.05 -17.69 -8.36
CA THR A 87 -16.27 -17.91 -7.56
C THR A 87 -16.18 -17.35 -6.16
N ASP A 88 -15.06 -17.56 -5.48
CA ASP A 88 -14.87 -17.10 -4.10
C ASP A 88 -14.81 -15.57 -3.99
N ALA A 89 -14.14 -14.90 -4.93
CA ALA A 89 -14.10 -13.45 -4.99
C ALA A 89 -15.51 -12.85 -5.15
N LEU A 90 -16.34 -13.45 -6.01
CA LEU A 90 -17.73 -13.05 -6.18
C LEU A 90 -18.55 -13.26 -4.89
N ARG A 91 -18.44 -14.42 -4.25
CA ARG A 91 -19.15 -14.71 -2.99
C ARG A 91 -18.78 -13.74 -1.88
N VAL A 92 -17.48 -13.60 -1.61
CA VAL A 92 -16.97 -12.69 -0.56
C VAL A 92 -17.33 -11.25 -0.89
N GLY A 93 -17.23 -10.83 -2.15
CA GLY A 93 -17.62 -9.50 -2.59
C GLY A 93 -19.08 -9.18 -2.31
N LEU A 94 -20.00 -10.07 -2.70
CA LEU A 94 -21.44 -9.89 -2.45
C LEU A 94 -21.79 -9.88 -0.96
N LEU A 95 -21.14 -10.72 -0.15
CA LEU A 95 -21.35 -10.74 1.30
C LEU A 95 -20.81 -9.46 1.96
N ALA A 96 -19.66 -8.95 1.51
CA ALA A 96 -19.13 -7.67 2.00
C ALA A 96 -20.03 -6.47 1.68
N TYR A 97 -20.85 -6.58 0.64
CA TYR A 97 -21.82 -5.54 0.29
C TYR A 97 -23.04 -5.51 1.22
N THR A 98 -23.32 -6.55 2.01
CA THR A 98 -24.51 -6.55 2.89
C THR A 98 -24.43 -5.54 4.04
N VAL A 99 -23.26 -4.91 4.26
CA VAL A 99 -23.13 -3.74 5.14
C VAL A 99 -23.92 -2.54 4.58
N GLN A 100 -24.12 -2.49 3.25
CA GLN A 100 -24.97 -1.49 2.61
C GLN A 100 -26.43 -1.86 2.84
N GLY A 101 -27.20 -0.93 3.41
CA GLY A 101 -28.55 -1.16 3.93
C GLY A 101 -29.55 -1.83 2.97
N ARG A 102 -30.44 -1.05 2.33
CA ARG A 102 -31.57 -1.64 1.55
C ARG A 102 -31.22 -2.03 0.12
N ASP A 103 -30.25 -1.36 -0.48
CA ASP A 103 -29.86 -1.52 -1.88
C ASP A 103 -28.34 -1.71 -1.97
N ILE A 104 -27.90 -2.68 -2.78
CA ILE A 104 -26.48 -2.95 -3.04
C ILE A 104 -26.14 -2.42 -4.43
N ASN A 105 -25.30 -1.40 -4.51
CA ASN A 105 -24.77 -0.92 -5.79
C ASN A 105 -23.52 -1.74 -6.13
N LEU A 106 -23.68 -2.69 -7.05
CA LEU A 106 -22.63 -3.62 -7.41
C LEU A 106 -21.60 -2.94 -8.31
N ASP A 107 -20.37 -2.85 -7.82
CA ASP A 107 -19.20 -2.47 -8.59
C ASP A 107 -18.29 -3.70 -8.75
N ILE A 108 -18.12 -4.16 -9.98
CA ILE A 108 -17.28 -5.32 -10.30
C ILE A 108 -15.82 -5.04 -9.97
N LYS A 109 -15.34 -3.79 -10.02
CA LYS A 109 -13.97 -3.46 -9.62
C LYS A 109 -13.73 -3.79 -8.14
N ARG A 110 -14.75 -3.64 -7.29
CA ARG A 110 -14.67 -4.06 -5.89
C ARG A 110 -14.64 -5.59 -5.75
N VAL A 111 -15.41 -6.31 -6.56
CA VAL A 111 -15.36 -7.80 -6.61
C VAL A 111 -13.98 -8.29 -7.05
N VAL A 112 -13.37 -7.63 -8.04
CA VAL A 112 -11.99 -7.88 -8.47
C VAL A 112 -11.00 -7.63 -7.32
N GLY A 113 -11.25 -6.65 -6.45
CA GLY A 113 -10.47 -6.44 -5.22
C GLY A 113 -10.43 -7.69 -4.33
N TYR A 114 -11.53 -8.44 -4.22
CA TYR A 114 -11.57 -9.69 -3.44
C TYR A 114 -10.85 -10.87 -4.12
N ARG A 115 -10.60 -10.82 -5.44
CA ARG A 115 -9.65 -11.73 -6.09
C ARG A 115 -8.24 -11.53 -5.53
N SER A 116 -7.82 -10.27 -5.36
CA SER A 116 -6.53 -9.94 -4.76
C SER A 116 -6.42 -10.44 -3.31
N PHE A 117 -7.51 -10.38 -2.55
CA PHE A 117 -7.58 -11.01 -1.21
C PHE A 117 -7.36 -12.53 -1.28
N CYS A 118 -8.07 -13.24 -2.16
CA CYS A 118 -7.89 -14.68 -2.35
C CYS A 118 -6.45 -15.04 -2.77
N ASN A 119 -5.85 -14.25 -3.66
CA ASN A 119 -4.46 -14.42 -4.08
C ASN A 119 -3.47 -14.16 -2.93
N LYS A 120 -3.72 -13.15 -2.10
CA LYS A 120 -2.90 -12.86 -0.92
C LYS A 120 -3.00 -14.00 0.10
N LEU A 121 -4.20 -14.54 0.33
CA LEU A 121 -4.41 -15.72 1.17
C LEU A 121 -3.62 -16.92 0.63
N TRP A 122 -3.71 -17.20 -0.68
CA TRP A 122 -2.94 -18.27 -1.34
C TRP A 122 -1.44 -18.11 -1.13
N ASN A 123 -0.91 -16.94 -1.43
CA ASN A 123 0.53 -16.65 -1.32
C ASN A 123 1.00 -16.73 0.14
N ALA A 124 0.20 -16.21 1.08
CA ALA A 124 0.51 -16.26 2.49
C ALA A 124 0.57 -17.70 3.00
N VAL A 125 -0.47 -18.51 2.73
CA VAL A 125 -0.49 -19.91 3.17
C VAL A 125 0.61 -20.71 2.49
N ARG A 126 0.83 -20.54 1.18
CA ARG A 126 1.93 -21.19 0.45
C ARG A 126 3.30 -20.87 1.06
N PHE A 127 3.54 -19.61 1.42
CA PHE A 127 4.76 -19.19 2.10
C PHE A 127 4.90 -19.88 3.46
N MET A 128 3.83 -19.88 4.25
CA MET A 128 3.80 -20.49 5.59
C MET A 128 3.94 -22.02 5.53
N LEU A 129 3.45 -22.69 4.49
CA LEU A 129 3.67 -24.13 4.30
C LEU A 129 5.16 -24.48 4.21
N GLY A 130 5.96 -23.61 3.62
CA GLY A 130 7.42 -23.77 3.54
C GLY A 130 8.14 -23.64 4.88
N THR A 131 7.49 -23.17 5.95
CA THR A 131 8.12 -22.99 7.27
C THR A 131 7.84 -24.14 8.24
N PHE A 132 6.89 -25.03 7.92
CA PHE A 132 6.54 -26.13 8.83
C PHE A 132 7.58 -27.26 8.85
N ASP A 133 8.41 -27.43 7.81
CA ASP A 133 9.36 -28.54 7.69
C ASP A 133 8.66 -29.89 7.94
N ASP A 134 9.18 -30.69 8.89
CA ASP A 134 8.60 -31.98 9.32
C ASP A 134 7.45 -31.84 10.35
N TYR A 135 7.08 -30.63 10.75
CA TYR A 135 6.04 -30.41 11.75
C TYR A 135 4.68 -30.87 11.23
N LYS A 136 3.97 -31.65 12.05
CA LYS A 136 2.59 -32.09 11.80
C LYS A 136 1.76 -31.82 13.05
N ALA A 137 0.66 -31.09 12.89
CA ALA A 137 -0.23 -30.81 14.00
C ALA A 137 -0.97 -32.06 14.47
N SER A 138 -1.06 -32.22 15.79
CA SER A 138 -1.88 -33.24 16.43
C SER A 138 -3.33 -32.77 16.59
N GLU A 139 -4.25 -33.70 16.77
CA GLU A 139 -5.67 -33.41 16.98
C GLU A 139 -5.91 -32.57 18.26
N ASN A 140 -5.07 -32.77 19.27
CA ASN A 140 -5.13 -32.07 20.55
C ASN A 140 -4.39 -30.73 20.56
N LEU A 141 -4.04 -30.17 19.39
CA LEU A 141 -3.22 -28.96 19.29
C LEU A 141 -3.72 -27.84 20.20
N TRP A 142 -5.01 -27.52 20.13
CA TRP A 142 -5.65 -26.45 20.91
C TRP A 142 -5.45 -26.60 22.42
N SER A 143 -5.50 -27.82 22.94
CA SER A 143 -5.26 -28.10 24.36
C SER A 143 -3.78 -28.04 24.77
N THR A 144 -2.87 -28.22 23.82
CA THR A 144 -1.41 -28.23 24.04
C THR A 144 -0.74 -26.90 23.70
N LEU A 145 -1.50 -25.96 23.12
CA LEU A 145 -0.99 -24.70 22.61
C LEU A 145 -0.51 -23.81 23.76
N LYS A 146 0.80 -23.59 23.82
CA LYS A 146 1.43 -22.73 24.85
C LYS A 146 2.26 -21.64 24.18
N PRO A 147 1.70 -20.43 23.97
CA PRO A 147 2.45 -19.32 23.40
C PRO A 147 3.55 -18.87 24.35
N LEU A 148 4.78 -18.80 23.85
CA LEU A 148 5.94 -18.39 24.65
C LEU A 148 6.21 -16.89 24.50
N ALA A 149 6.25 -16.38 23.28
CA ALA A 149 6.61 -14.99 23.01
C ALA A 149 5.40 -14.04 23.08
N GLY A 150 5.65 -12.75 23.32
CA GLY A 150 4.62 -11.71 23.34
C GLY A 150 3.84 -11.60 22.01
N ARG A 151 4.53 -11.77 20.87
CA ARG A 151 3.93 -11.83 19.53
C ARG A 151 2.97 -13.02 19.34
N ASP A 152 3.28 -14.18 19.95
CA ASP A 152 2.44 -15.39 19.87
C ASP A 152 1.17 -15.21 20.68
N LYS A 153 1.29 -14.62 21.89
CA LYS A 153 0.14 -14.28 22.73
C LYS A 153 -0.75 -13.24 22.06
N PHE A 154 -0.16 -12.27 21.37
CA PHE A 154 -0.88 -11.25 20.61
C PHE A 154 -1.76 -11.88 19.53
N ILE A 155 -1.20 -12.69 18.62
CA ILE A 155 -1.98 -13.20 17.49
C ILE A 155 -3.09 -14.15 17.94
N LEU A 156 -2.90 -14.89 19.04
CA LEU A 156 -3.94 -15.74 19.60
C LEU A 156 -5.06 -14.92 20.26
N SER A 157 -4.74 -13.80 20.91
CA SER A 157 -5.76 -12.86 21.42
C SER A 157 -6.58 -12.25 20.27
N ARG A 158 -5.91 -11.88 19.15
CA ARG A 158 -6.57 -11.41 17.92
C ARG A 158 -7.41 -12.48 17.25
N LEU A 159 -6.94 -13.72 17.20
CA LEU A 159 -7.69 -14.85 16.69
C LEU A 159 -8.94 -15.09 17.54
N ARG A 160 -8.83 -15.07 18.88
CA ARG A 160 -9.97 -15.20 19.79
C ARG A 160 -11.03 -14.14 19.46
N ARG A 161 -10.62 -12.88 19.31
CA ARG A 161 -11.54 -11.80 18.94
C ARG A 161 -12.21 -12.05 17.59
N CYS A 162 -11.45 -12.46 16.57
CA CYS A 162 -12.00 -12.82 15.26
C CYS A 162 -13.04 -13.95 15.37
N VAL A 163 -12.76 -15.02 16.12
CA VAL A 163 -13.69 -16.13 16.35
C VAL A 163 -14.99 -15.63 16.99
N LEU A 164 -14.90 -14.80 18.03
CA LEU A 164 -16.07 -14.23 18.70
C LEU A 164 -16.90 -13.37 17.73
N ASP A 165 -16.25 -12.40 17.08
CA ASP A 165 -16.90 -11.44 16.20
C ASP A 165 -17.61 -12.16 15.04
N VAL A 166 -16.95 -13.14 14.41
CA VAL A 166 -17.52 -13.90 13.30
C VAL A 166 -18.69 -14.76 13.76
N ASN A 167 -18.57 -15.48 14.88
CA ASN A 167 -19.67 -16.30 15.39
C ASN A 167 -20.90 -15.44 15.73
N THR A 168 -20.70 -14.29 16.37
CA THR A 168 -21.79 -13.33 16.64
C THR A 168 -22.39 -12.82 15.33
N CYS A 169 -21.55 -12.39 14.38
CA CYS A 169 -22.02 -11.85 13.11
C CYS A 169 -22.80 -12.88 12.29
N LEU A 170 -22.38 -14.15 12.24
CA LEU A 170 -23.11 -15.21 11.55
C LEU A 170 -24.43 -15.55 12.25
N THR A 171 -24.46 -15.53 13.57
CA THR A 171 -25.69 -15.74 14.36
C THR A 171 -26.71 -14.62 14.12
N GLU A 172 -26.22 -13.39 13.96
CA GLU A 172 -27.04 -12.19 13.74
C GLU A 172 -27.28 -11.88 12.25
N TYR A 173 -26.89 -12.76 11.33
CA TYR A 173 -26.99 -12.58 9.87
C TYR A 173 -26.27 -11.31 9.33
N LYS A 174 -25.24 -10.85 10.03
CA LYS A 174 -24.35 -9.73 9.70
C LYS A 174 -23.14 -10.19 8.88
N PHE A 175 -23.41 -10.68 7.67
CA PHE A 175 -22.38 -11.32 6.84
C PHE A 175 -21.25 -10.38 6.41
N GLY A 176 -21.56 -9.11 6.17
CA GLY A 176 -20.58 -8.12 5.75
C GLY A 176 -19.56 -7.80 6.84
N GLU A 177 -20.02 -7.69 8.08
CA GLU A 177 -19.18 -7.54 9.27
C GLU A 177 -18.34 -8.80 9.53
N ALA A 178 -18.91 -9.99 9.31
CA ALA A 178 -18.15 -11.25 9.37
C ALA A 178 -16.99 -11.28 8.35
N VAL A 179 -17.26 -10.86 7.10
CA VAL A 179 -16.21 -10.74 6.06
C VAL A 179 -15.12 -9.76 6.51
N GLN A 180 -15.49 -8.60 7.05
CA GLN A 180 -14.53 -7.60 7.52
C GLN A 180 -13.68 -8.12 8.68
N ALA A 181 -14.29 -8.77 9.67
CA ALA A 181 -13.56 -9.32 10.82
C ALA A 181 -12.49 -10.34 10.40
N ILE A 182 -12.82 -11.24 9.47
CA ILE A 182 -11.87 -12.24 8.96
C ILE A 182 -10.82 -11.60 8.06
N TYR A 183 -11.22 -10.64 7.21
CA TYR A 183 -10.31 -9.91 6.34
C TYR A 183 -9.23 -9.17 7.15
N HIS A 184 -9.62 -8.44 8.19
CA HIS A 184 -8.72 -7.73 9.09
C HIS A 184 -7.79 -8.69 9.85
N PHE A 185 -8.32 -9.81 10.36
CA PHE A 185 -7.48 -10.80 11.03
C PHE A 185 -6.43 -11.41 10.09
N PHE A 186 -6.82 -11.83 8.88
CA PHE A 186 -5.88 -12.49 7.96
C PHE A 186 -4.83 -11.54 7.40
N LEU A 187 -5.23 -10.34 6.99
CA LEU A 187 -4.30 -9.40 6.36
C LEU A 187 -3.53 -8.60 7.40
N ASP A 188 -4.23 -7.84 8.22
CA ASP A 188 -3.61 -6.84 9.08
C ASP A 188 -2.90 -7.50 10.26
N ASP A 189 -3.57 -8.43 10.95
CA ASP A 189 -3.00 -9.06 12.15
C ASP A 189 -2.03 -10.20 11.81
N LEU A 190 -2.44 -11.13 10.93
CA LEU A 190 -1.66 -12.33 10.61
C LEU A 190 -0.55 -12.04 9.59
N CYS A 191 -0.89 -11.59 8.38
CA CYS A 191 0.10 -11.45 7.30
C CYS A 191 1.06 -10.28 7.50
N ASP A 192 0.53 -9.09 7.81
CA ASP A 192 1.33 -7.85 7.81
C ASP A 192 2.12 -7.68 9.12
N VAL A 193 1.68 -8.31 10.21
CA VAL A 193 2.32 -8.21 11.53
C VAL A 193 2.92 -9.55 11.96
N TYR A 194 2.11 -10.57 12.27
CA TYR A 194 2.62 -11.78 12.92
C TYR A 194 3.60 -12.57 12.05
N VAL A 195 3.28 -12.78 10.76
CA VAL A 195 4.15 -13.50 9.83
C VAL A 195 5.49 -12.78 9.68
N GLU A 196 5.51 -11.44 9.56
CA GLU A 196 6.75 -10.66 9.48
C GLU A 196 7.58 -10.77 10.77
N LEU A 197 6.94 -10.76 11.95
CA LEU A 197 7.61 -10.92 13.25
C LEU A 197 8.22 -12.31 13.45
N VAL A 198 7.60 -13.34 12.89
CA VAL A 198 8.01 -14.74 13.09
C VAL A 198 9.06 -15.19 12.07
N LYS A 199 9.17 -14.54 10.91
CA LYS A 199 10.17 -14.86 9.87
C LYS A 199 11.60 -15.03 10.42
N PRO A 200 12.18 -14.08 11.19
CA PRO A 200 13.54 -14.24 11.71
C PRO A 200 13.68 -15.48 12.59
N VAL A 201 12.64 -15.81 13.37
CA VAL A 201 12.63 -16.97 14.28
C VAL A 201 12.53 -18.29 13.50
N MET A 202 11.86 -18.28 12.35
CA MET A 202 11.70 -19.47 11.51
C MET A 202 12.94 -19.79 10.69
N TYR A 203 13.66 -18.77 10.21
CA TYR A 203 14.86 -18.90 9.38
C TYR A 203 16.18 -18.90 10.16
N ASP A 204 16.13 -18.77 11.49
CA ASP A 204 17.32 -18.88 12.34
C ASP A 204 17.76 -20.36 12.40
N ASP A 205 18.70 -20.73 11.52
CA ASP A 205 19.25 -22.09 11.40
C ASP A 205 19.99 -22.54 12.68
N ASP A 206 20.51 -21.59 13.46
CA ASP A 206 21.24 -21.86 14.70
C ASP A 206 20.31 -22.13 15.89
N LYS A 207 19.00 -21.85 15.76
CA LYS A 207 18.02 -21.98 16.86
C LYS A 207 16.92 -23.00 16.55
N LYS A 208 17.28 -24.29 16.60
CA LYS A 208 16.32 -25.37 16.90
C LYS A 208 15.89 -25.29 18.37
N GLY A 209 15.11 -24.27 18.71
CA GLY A 209 14.69 -23.96 20.07
C GLY A 209 13.18 -24.05 20.27
N LYS A 210 12.76 -24.23 21.52
CA LYS A 210 11.34 -24.27 21.95
C LYS A 210 10.50 -23.08 21.43
N GLY A 211 11.12 -21.92 21.21
CA GLY A 211 10.46 -20.74 20.65
C GLY A 211 10.06 -20.89 19.18
N ARG A 212 10.86 -21.58 18.36
CA ARG A 212 10.53 -21.87 16.96
C ARG A 212 9.36 -22.84 16.87
N ASP A 213 9.39 -23.91 17.68
CA ASP A 213 8.31 -24.90 17.73
C ASP A 213 6.99 -24.27 18.21
N ALA A 214 7.03 -23.43 19.25
CA ALA A 214 5.87 -22.69 19.72
C ALA A 214 5.29 -21.78 18.62
N ALA A 215 6.14 -21.02 17.92
CA ALA A 215 5.70 -20.17 16.81
C ALA A 215 5.11 -20.99 15.64
N LYS A 216 5.64 -22.18 15.33
CA LYS A 216 5.06 -23.10 14.33
C LYS A 216 3.68 -23.58 14.74
N MET A 217 3.52 -24.01 16.00
CA MET A 217 2.23 -24.46 16.53
C MET A 217 1.18 -23.34 16.47
N VAL A 218 1.56 -22.12 16.86
CA VAL A 218 0.68 -20.95 16.85
C VAL A 218 0.31 -20.53 15.43
N LEU A 219 1.29 -20.46 14.52
CA LEU A 219 1.05 -20.15 13.12
C LEU A 219 0.09 -21.16 12.47
N TRP A 220 0.30 -22.45 12.73
CA TRP A 220 -0.60 -23.50 12.25
C TRP A 220 -2.01 -23.33 12.81
N ALA A 221 -2.15 -23.08 14.12
CA ALA A 221 -3.46 -22.89 14.76
C ALA A 221 -4.22 -21.69 14.17
N CYS A 222 -3.53 -20.57 13.92
CA CYS A 222 -4.12 -19.40 13.26
C CYS A 222 -4.56 -19.69 11.83
N LEU A 223 -3.78 -20.46 11.06
CA LEU A 223 -4.15 -20.87 9.70
C LEU A 223 -5.36 -21.80 9.69
N ASP A 224 -5.35 -22.83 10.52
CA ASP A 224 -6.45 -23.78 10.62
C ASP A 224 -7.76 -23.11 11.03
N ALA A 225 -7.77 -22.39 12.17
CA ALA A 225 -8.97 -21.70 12.62
C ALA A 225 -9.42 -20.61 11.65
N GLY A 226 -8.48 -19.80 11.12
CA GLY A 226 -8.80 -18.76 10.15
C GLY A 226 -9.45 -19.33 8.89
N LEU A 227 -8.88 -20.39 8.30
CA LEU A 227 -9.43 -21.00 7.09
C LEU A 227 -10.81 -21.62 7.35
N ARG A 228 -11.00 -22.26 8.52
CA ARG A 228 -12.31 -22.81 8.91
C ARG A 228 -13.36 -21.71 9.11
N LEU A 229 -13.01 -20.57 9.73
CA LEU A 229 -13.90 -19.41 9.85
C LEU A 229 -14.29 -18.83 8.48
N LEU A 230 -13.33 -18.77 7.54
CA LEU A 230 -13.53 -18.18 6.22
C LEU A 230 -14.31 -19.10 5.27
N HIS A 231 -14.34 -20.41 5.54
CA HIS A 231 -14.86 -21.43 4.62
C HIS A 231 -16.31 -21.24 4.17
N PRO A 232 -17.28 -20.87 5.04
CA PRO A 232 -18.66 -20.61 4.59
C PRO A 232 -18.76 -19.50 3.54
N LEU A 233 -17.80 -18.57 3.55
CA LEU A 233 -17.75 -17.40 2.67
C LEU A 233 -16.93 -17.70 1.39
N CYS A 234 -15.84 -18.46 1.51
CA CYS A 234 -14.83 -18.72 0.47
C CYS A 234 -14.53 -20.23 0.33
N PRO A 235 -15.48 -21.06 -0.10
CA PRO A 235 -15.38 -22.51 0.02
C PRO A 235 -14.27 -23.17 -0.80
N PHE A 236 -13.91 -22.65 -1.98
CA PHE A 236 -13.00 -23.38 -2.88
C PHE A 236 -11.52 -23.18 -2.50
N VAL A 237 -11.08 -21.93 -2.34
CA VAL A 237 -9.71 -21.59 -1.96
C VAL A 237 -9.38 -22.10 -0.56
N THR A 238 -10.32 -21.99 0.39
CA THR A 238 -10.06 -22.46 1.76
C THR A 238 -9.96 -23.98 1.84
N GLU A 239 -10.78 -24.73 1.09
CA GLU A 239 -10.63 -26.20 0.99
C GLU A 239 -9.24 -26.57 0.45
N GLU A 240 -8.85 -25.98 -0.68
CA GLU A 240 -7.58 -26.30 -1.34
C GLU A 240 -6.36 -25.98 -0.46
N LEU A 241 -6.41 -24.87 0.28
CA LEU A 241 -5.35 -24.46 1.20
C LEU A 241 -5.32 -25.31 2.48
N TRP A 242 -6.49 -25.59 3.06
CA TRP A 242 -6.60 -26.33 4.31
C TRP A 242 -6.21 -27.79 4.18
N GLN A 243 -6.44 -28.41 3.01
CA GLN A 243 -5.99 -29.77 2.72
C GLN A 243 -4.46 -29.92 2.72
N ARG A 244 -3.73 -28.83 2.47
CA ARG A 244 -2.26 -28.84 2.43
C ARG A 244 -1.62 -28.63 3.80
N LEU A 245 -2.40 -28.24 4.82
CA LEU A 245 -1.86 -28.05 6.16
C LEU A 245 -1.37 -29.38 6.74
N PRO A 246 -0.12 -29.45 7.24
CA PRO A 246 0.44 -30.70 7.74
C PRO A 246 -0.23 -31.10 9.06
N ARG A 247 -0.89 -32.26 9.08
CA ARG A 247 -1.62 -32.80 10.24
C ARG A 247 -1.44 -34.31 10.37
N THR A 248 -1.60 -34.83 11.58
CA THR A 248 -1.55 -36.27 11.88
C THR A 248 -2.92 -36.93 11.89
N PHE A 249 -3.99 -36.14 11.92
CA PHE A 249 -5.37 -36.63 11.98
C PHE A 249 -6.06 -36.49 10.62
N ALA A 250 -6.96 -37.42 10.32
CA ALA A 250 -7.65 -37.49 9.05
C ALA A 250 -9.02 -36.84 9.15
N VAL A 251 -9.20 -35.75 8.41
CA VAL A 251 -10.50 -35.16 8.10
C VAL A 251 -10.53 -35.00 6.59
N SER A 252 -11.59 -35.51 5.95
CA SER A 252 -11.67 -35.63 4.50
C SER A 252 -11.83 -34.29 3.80
N SER A 253 -12.54 -33.34 4.41
CA SER A 253 -12.83 -32.01 3.85
C SER A 253 -13.02 -30.99 4.96
N ILE A 254 -12.63 -29.74 4.71
CA ILE A 254 -12.87 -28.65 5.65
C ILE A 254 -14.38 -28.41 5.85
N MET A 255 -15.24 -28.78 4.89
CA MET A 255 -16.71 -28.73 4.98
C MET A 255 -17.28 -29.56 6.14
N VAL A 256 -16.59 -30.63 6.54
CA VAL A 256 -17.02 -31.52 7.63
C VAL A 256 -16.13 -31.39 8.87
N ALA A 257 -15.19 -30.45 8.85
CA ALA A 257 -14.37 -30.14 10.02
C ALA A 257 -15.20 -29.40 11.08
N PRO A 258 -14.93 -29.61 12.38
CA PRO A 258 -15.56 -28.82 13.44
C PRO A 258 -15.36 -27.32 13.21
N TYR A 259 -16.41 -26.53 13.32
CA TYR A 259 -16.33 -25.07 13.14
C TYR A 259 -15.74 -24.41 14.41
N PRO A 260 -14.83 -23.42 14.28
CA PRO A 260 -14.21 -22.77 15.43
C PRO A 260 -15.23 -22.10 16.35
N THR A 261 -15.24 -22.50 17.62
CA THR A 261 -16.16 -21.97 18.62
C THR A 261 -15.44 -21.12 19.67
N PRO A 262 -16.15 -20.18 20.33
CA PRO A 262 -15.59 -19.39 21.43
C PRO A 262 -14.92 -20.22 22.53
N SER A 263 -15.42 -21.44 22.80
CA SER A 263 -14.88 -22.31 23.85
C SER A 263 -13.46 -22.82 23.54
N GLU A 264 -13.09 -22.96 22.27
CA GLU A 264 -11.75 -23.42 21.86
C GLU A 264 -10.67 -22.35 22.10
N VAL A 265 -11.06 -21.07 22.14
CA VAL A 265 -10.15 -19.92 22.18
C VAL A 265 -10.24 -19.10 23.46
N ASP A 266 -11.09 -19.48 24.41
CA ASP A 266 -11.43 -18.64 25.56
C ASP A 266 -10.20 -18.27 26.42
N THR A 267 -9.22 -19.18 26.50
CA THR A 267 -7.98 -19.01 27.27
C THR A 267 -6.96 -18.05 26.67
N PHE A 268 -7.20 -17.53 25.46
CA PHE A 268 -6.21 -16.72 24.73
C PHE A 268 -6.39 -15.20 24.88
N ASP A 269 -7.29 -14.72 25.73
CA ASP A 269 -7.40 -13.28 26.01
C ASP A 269 -6.12 -12.74 26.64
N ASN A 270 -5.46 -11.80 25.94
CA ASN A 270 -4.24 -11.18 26.43
C ASN A 270 -4.14 -9.70 26.01
N GLN A 271 -4.83 -8.85 26.77
CA GLN A 271 -4.81 -7.39 26.54
C GLN A 271 -3.42 -6.77 26.68
N GLU A 272 -2.56 -7.31 27.56
CA GLU A 272 -1.18 -6.83 27.70
C GLU A 272 -0.38 -7.06 26.42
N ALA A 273 -0.54 -8.25 25.82
CA ALA A 273 0.12 -8.58 24.57
C ALA A 273 -0.38 -7.74 23.39
N GLU A 274 -1.68 -7.43 23.36
CA GLU A 274 -2.27 -6.48 22.40
C GLU A 274 -1.69 -5.08 22.56
N ARG A 275 -1.72 -4.51 23.78
CA ARG A 275 -1.16 -3.18 24.05
C ARG A 275 0.32 -3.09 23.69
N GLY A 276 1.11 -4.10 24.05
CA GLY A 276 2.52 -4.16 23.72
C GLY A 276 2.78 -4.20 22.21
N THR A 277 1.95 -4.91 21.44
CA THR A 277 2.09 -4.95 19.98
C THR A 277 1.64 -3.65 19.34
N SER A 278 0.56 -3.03 19.80
CA SER A 278 0.13 -1.72 19.33
C SER A 278 1.23 -0.66 19.51
N LEU A 279 1.89 -0.63 20.66
CA LEU A 279 3.01 0.27 20.91
C LEU A 279 4.18 0.03 19.95
N VAL A 280 4.51 -1.24 19.65
CA VAL A 280 5.50 -1.59 18.64
C VAL A 280 5.09 -1.04 17.27
N LEU A 281 3.84 -1.24 16.84
CA LEU A 281 3.34 -0.79 15.54
C LEU A 281 3.30 0.74 15.41
N GLU A 282 2.92 1.45 16.46
CA GLU A 282 2.97 2.92 16.53
C GLU A 282 4.42 3.42 16.35
N THR A 283 5.35 2.81 17.07
CA THR A 283 6.79 3.13 16.97
C THR A 283 7.32 2.82 15.57
N VAL A 284 6.96 1.67 14.99
CA VAL A 284 7.36 1.25 13.63
C VAL A 284 6.81 2.21 12.57
N THR A 285 5.57 2.68 12.74
CA THR A 285 4.95 3.64 11.80
C THR A 285 5.68 4.98 11.84
N GLY A 286 6.07 5.45 13.03
CA GLY A 286 6.95 6.61 13.21
C GLY A 286 8.29 6.42 12.50
N ALA A 287 8.95 5.27 12.71
CA ALA A 287 10.23 4.94 12.09
C ALA A 287 10.14 4.85 10.57
N ARG A 288 9.13 4.16 10.02
CA ARG A 288 8.91 4.05 8.57
C ARG A 288 8.62 5.40 7.93
N SER A 289 7.86 6.27 8.61
CA SER A 289 7.66 7.64 8.17
C SER A 289 8.97 8.42 8.07
N LEU A 290 9.85 8.31 9.07
CA LEU A 290 11.17 8.95 9.06
C LEU A 290 12.04 8.41 7.91
N ARG A 291 12.01 7.09 7.67
CA ARG A 291 12.74 6.50 6.53
C ARG A 291 12.25 7.05 5.20
N ALA A 292 10.93 7.18 5.02
CA ALA A 292 10.35 7.75 3.81
C ALA A 292 10.73 9.24 3.66
N GLN A 293 10.68 10.01 4.74
CA GLN A 293 11.05 11.42 4.75
C GLN A 293 12.49 11.64 4.30
N TYR A 294 13.44 10.87 4.84
CA TYR A 294 14.87 10.97 4.51
C TYR A 294 15.31 10.07 3.35
N SER A 295 14.36 9.46 2.62
CA SER A 295 14.65 8.56 1.49
C SER A 295 15.68 7.47 1.80
N LEU A 296 15.63 6.92 3.02
CA LEU A 296 16.52 5.85 3.50
C LEU A 296 16.06 4.50 2.92
N ALA A 297 16.37 4.27 1.65
CA ALA A 297 15.99 3.07 0.89
C ALA A 297 16.63 1.81 1.49
N ASN A 298 15.89 1.09 2.35
CA ASN A 298 16.24 -0.18 3.00
C ASN A 298 17.62 -0.26 3.70
N LYS A 299 18.40 0.83 3.77
CA LYS A 299 19.69 0.87 4.45
C LYS A 299 19.54 0.54 5.94
N PRO A 300 20.40 -0.32 6.50
CA PRO A 300 20.40 -0.59 7.94
C PRO A 300 20.72 0.72 8.67
N ALA A 301 19.77 1.21 9.45
CA ALA A 301 19.89 2.45 10.23
C ALA A 301 19.64 2.17 11.70
N HIS A 302 20.26 2.98 12.56
CA HIS A 302 20.06 2.91 14.00
C HIS A 302 18.86 3.78 14.40
N PHE A 303 17.94 3.21 15.16
CA PHE A 303 16.74 3.91 15.64
C PHE A 303 16.75 4.03 17.16
N HIS A 304 16.26 5.15 17.65
CA HIS A 304 16.06 5.39 19.07
C HIS A 304 14.57 5.63 19.32
N ALA A 305 13.98 4.94 20.29
CA ALA A 305 12.64 5.25 20.79
C ALA A 305 12.77 5.88 22.17
N VAL A 306 12.41 7.15 22.30
CA VAL A 306 12.57 7.93 23.53
C VAL A 306 11.20 8.26 24.09
N PHE A 307 10.97 7.85 25.33
CA PHE A 307 9.78 8.17 26.10
C PHE A 307 10.03 9.37 27.02
N SER A 308 9.01 10.22 27.18
CA SER A 308 8.97 11.35 28.11
C SER A 308 8.08 10.97 29.30
N ASN A 309 8.68 10.74 30.45
CA ASN A 309 7.99 10.40 31.71
C ASN A 309 7.03 9.21 31.60
N ASP A 310 7.42 8.15 30.87
CA ASP A 310 6.61 6.92 30.74
C ASP A 310 7.49 5.67 30.83
N ALA A 311 7.85 5.30 32.08
CA ALA A 311 8.71 4.17 32.36
C ALA A 311 8.05 2.81 32.05
N GLU A 312 6.72 2.73 32.15
CA GLU A 312 5.96 1.49 31.91
C GLU A 312 6.01 1.13 30.43
N ARG A 313 5.67 2.07 29.53
CA ARG A 313 5.73 1.85 28.09
C ARG A 313 7.16 1.61 27.60
N ALA A 314 8.14 2.30 28.17
CA ALA A 314 9.54 2.06 27.86
C ALA A 314 9.98 0.63 28.20
N SER A 315 9.58 0.11 29.37
CA SER A 315 9.88 -1.27 29.78
C SER A 315 9.22 -2.31 28.87
N ILE A 316 7.95 -2.09 28.50
CA ILE A 316 7.22 -2.96 27.57
C ILE A 316 7.91 -3.01 26.20
N LEU A 317 8.32 -1.85 25.68
CA LEU A 317 9.01 -1.77 24.39
C LEU A 317 10.40 -2.39 24.46
N GLU A 318 11.13 -2.24 25.58
CA GLU A 318 12.46 -2.83 25.77
C GLU A 318 12.39 -4.36 25.73
N GLY A 319 11.37 -4.95 26.37
CA GLY A 319 11.09 -6.39 26.27
C GLY A 319 10.71 -6.88 24.86
N ARG A 320 10.44 -5.97 23.93
CA ARG A 320 10.03 -6.23 22.54
C ARG A 320 10.93 -5.55 21.50
N LYS A 321 12.17 -5.25 21.90
CA LYS A 321 13.16 -4.58 21.05
C LYS A 321 13.45 -5.34 19.75
N ASP A 322 13.48 -6.67 19.78
CA ASP A 322 13.71 -7.52 18.61
C ASP A 322 12.55 -7.41 17.59
N ASP A 323 11.31 -7.30 18.07
CA ASP A 323 10.13 -7.12 17.24
C ASP A 323 10.19 -5.75 16.51
N CYS A 324 10.60 -4.68 17.22
CA CYS A 324 10.86 -3.37 16.64
C CYS A 324 11.96 -3.41 15.58
N SER A 325 13.10 -4.03 15.88
CA SER A 325 14.23 -4.13 14.94
C SER A 325 13.82 -4.82 13.64
N THR A 326 13.04 -5.90 13.75
CA THR A 326 12.53 -6.68 12.62
C THR A 326 11.59 -5.84 11.74
N LEU A 327 10.53 -5.25 12.32
CA LEU A 327 9.50 -4.54 11.55
C LEU A 327 10.00 -3.19 10.99
N MET A 328 10.93 -2.54 11.69
CA MET A 328 11.59 -1.33 11.20
C MET A 328 12.66 -1.62 10.16
N ARG A 329 13.15 -2.87 10.03
CA ARG A 329 14.39 -3.23 9.32
C ARG A 329 15.55 -2.35 9.78
N ALA A 330 15.72 -2.27 11.09
CA ALA A 330 16.74 -1.45 11.76
C ALA A 330 18.01 -2.28 12.02
N ALA A 331 19.17 -1.64 11.98
CA ALA A 331 20.45 -2.25 12.36
C ALA A 331 20.51 -2.50 13.88
N SER A 332 20.07 -1.51 14.65
CA SER A 332 19.83 -1.63 16.08
C SER A 332 18.73 -0.68 16.50
N VAL A 333 18.10 -1.00 17.62
CA VAL A 333 17.11 -0.15 18.28
C VAL A 333 17.60 0.11 19.70
N SER A 334 17.52 1.34 20.20
CA SER A 334 17.70 1.61 21.62
C SER A 334 16.45 2.29 22.17
N ILE A 335 16.00 1.88 23.34
CA ILE A 335 14.85 2.48 23.99
C ILE A 335 15.31 3.16 25.27
N GLY A 336 14.80 4.35 25.51
CA GLY A 336 15.17 5.17 26.65
C GLY A 336 13.98 5.94 27.20
N ASN A 337 13.99 6.21 28.50
CA ASN A 337 13.04 7.09 29.16
C ASN A 337 13.77 8.33 29.69
N ASN A 338 13.33 9.53 29.29
CA ASN A 338 13.97 10.81 29.58
C ASN A 338 15.46 10.89 29.18
N VAL A 339 15.82 10.23 28.07
CA VAL A 339 17.19 10.22 27.55
C VAL A 339 17.38 11.36 26.55
N THR A 340 18.48 12.11 26.69
CA THR A 340 18.85 13.17 25.73
C THR A 340 19.15 12.55 24.37
N PRO A 341 18.51 13.01 23.28
CA PRO A 341 18.70 12.43 21.96
C PRO A 341 20.16 12.61 21.48
N PRO A 342 20.77 11.61 20.82
CA PRO A 342 22.11 11.76 20.25
C PRO A 342 22.14 12.89 19.21
N LYS A 343 23.23 13.68 19.20
CA LYS A 343 23.42 14.75 18.19
C LYS A 343 23.47 14.15 16.78
N GLY A 344 22.65 14.68 15.88
CA GLY A 344 22.58 14.27 14.46
C GLY A 344 21.50 13.25 14.11
N CYS A 345 20.44 13.16 14.93
CA CYS A 345 19.29 12.31 14.64
C CYS A 345 18.13 13.09 14.02
N GLY A 346 17.43 12.49 13.06
CA GLY A 346 16.11 12.96 12.63
C GLY A 346 15.05 12.49 13.63
N GLN A 347 14.17 13.39 14.08
CA GLN A 347 13.14 13.10 15.09
C GLN A 347 11.73 13.19 14.50
N LYS A 348 10.87 12.26 14.89
CA LYS A 348 9.42 12.34 14.69
C LYS A 348 8.69 12.04 15.99
N LEU A 349 7.81 12.95 16.37
CA LEU A 349 6.87 12.76 17.47
C LEU A 349 5.76 11.79 17.01
N VAL A 350 5.55 10.71 17.76
CA VAL A 350 4.48 9.73 17.50
C VAL A 350 3.27 10.03 18.35
N ASP A 351 3.48 10.28 19.65
CA ASP A 351 2.47 10.80 20.58
C ASP A 351 3.11 11.84 21.53
N ASP A 352 2.33 12.42 22.45
CA ASP A 352 2.81 13.45 23.40
C ASP A 352 3.99 12.98 24.26
N LYS A 353 4.24 11.67 24.35
CA LYS A 353 5.24 11.06 25.21
C LYS A 353 6.30 10.24 24.46
N LEU A 354 6.09 9.87 23.20
CA LEU A 354 6.93 8.97 22.41
C LEU A 354 7.49 9.71 21.21
N SER A 355 8.81 9.84 21.19
CA SER A 355 9.58 10.31 20.05
C SER A 355 10.40 9.18 19.46
N VAL A 356 10.28 8.99 18.15
CA VAL A 356 11.15 8.09 17.40
C VAL A 356 12.24 8.92 16.72
N LEU A 357 13.47 8.46 16.81
CA LEU A 357 14.63 9.09 16.20
C LEU A 357 15.38 8.09 15.32
N VAL A 358 16.01 8.61 14.28
CA VAL A 358 16.90 7.84 13.39
C VAL A 358 18.26 8.53 13.32
N ASP A 359 19.33 7.76 13.49
CA ASP A 359 20.69 8.28 13.30
C ASP A 359 20.93 8.50 11.80
N LEU A 360 21.26 9.74 11.42
CA LEU A 360 21.48 10.14 10.03
C LEU A 360 22.97 10.15 9.66
N LYS A 361 23.88 9.90 10.62
CA LYS A 361 25.32 9.92 10.40
C LYS A 361 25.74 8.90 9.34
N GLY A 362 26.32 9.38 8.25
CA GLY A 362 26.82 8.56 7.14
C GLY A 362 25.75 7.99 6.20
N LEU A 363 24.46 8.26 6.44
CA LEU A 363 23.36 7.70 5.64
C LEU A 363 22.70 8.71 4.69
N VAL A 364 22.77 10.00 5.03
CA VAL A 364 22.16 11.11 4.28
C VAL A 364 23.23 12.13 3.88
N ASP A 365 23.15 12.59 2.64
CA ASP A 365 23.92 13.74 2.15
C ASP A 365 23.27 15.03 2.65
N ALA A 366 23.86 15.65 3.68
CA ALA A 366 23.36 16.88 4.27
C ALA A 366 23.30 18.03 3.27
N ASP A 367 24.24 18.11 2.31
CA ASP A 367 24.27 19.18 1.31
C ASP A 367 23.13 19.04 0.30
N ALA A 368 22.77 17.80 -0.05
CA ALA A 368 21.62 17.53 -0.92
C ALA A 368 20.29 17.89 -0.25
N GLU A 369 20.13 17.57 1.05
CA GLU A 369 18.90 17.90 1.79
C GLU A 369 18.78 19.40 2.09
N ILE A 370 19.89 20.07 2.41
CA ILE A 370 19.93 21.55 2.53
C ILE A 370 19.51 22.20 1.21
N LYS A 371 20.05 21.76 0.06
CA LYS A 371 19.66 22.31 -1.26
C LYS A 371 18.18 22.12 -1.57
N LYS A 372 17.61 20.98 -1.18
CA LYS A 372 16.18 20.68 -1.36
C LYS A 372 15.32 21.59 -0.48
N LEU A 373 15.67 21.73 0.81
CA LEU A 373 14.98 22.63 1.74
C LEU A 373 15.12 24.10 1.32
N GLN A 374 16.28 24.53 0.83
CA GLN A 374 16.48 25.86 0.27
C GLN A 374 15.63 26.11 -0.98
N LYS A 375 15.44 25.10 -1.84
CA LYS A 375 14.54 25.20 -3.01
C LYS A 375 13.08 25.31 -2.59
N GLU A 376 12.67 24.56 -1.56
CA GLU A 376 11.33 24.68 -0.99
C GLU A 376 11.12 26.06 -0.34
N LEU A 377 12.10 26.55 0.42
CA LEU A 377 12.10 27.87 1.03
C LEU A 377 11.94 28.98 0.00
N LYS A 378 12.70 28.93 -1.10
CA LYS A 378 12.58 29.86 -2.24
C LYS A 378 11.20 29.86 -2.91
N THR A 379 10.44 28.76 -2.77
CA THR A 379 9.09 28.66 -3.31
C THR A 379 8.04 29.20 -2.33
N VAL A 380 8.22 28.95 -1.03
CA VAL A 380 7.25 29.28 0.03
C VAL A 380 7.40 30.73 0.50
N GLU A 381 8.61 31.25 0.64
CA GLU A 381 8.87 32.63 1.08
C GLU A 381 8.17 33.71 0.25
N PRO A 382 8.21 33.70 -1.11
CA PRO A 382 7.49 34.70 -1.89
C PRO A 382 5.97 34.58 -1.73
N LEU A 383 5.43 33.38 -1.46
CA LEU A 383 4.00 33.19 -1.19
C LEU A 383 3.59 33.77 0.16
N VAL A 384 4.42 33.58 1.19
CA VAL A 384 4.25 34.21 2.52
C VAL A 384 4.30 35.72 2.38
N ALA A 385 5.34 36.28 1.75
CA ALA A 385 5.49 37.72 1.54
C ALA A 385 4.31 38.34 0.78
N LYS A 386 3.81 37.66 -0.26
CA LYS A 386 2.65 38.11 -1.04
C LYS A 386 1.35 38.08 -0.22
N LEU A 387 1.14 37.04 0.60
CA LEU A 387 -0.03 36.94 1.48
C LEU A 387 0.03 37.96 2.63
N GLU A 388 1.20 38.20 3.21
CA GLU A 388 1.39 39.24 4.22
C GLU A 388 1.12 40.64 3.67
N ALA A 389 1.65 40.96 2.48
CA ALA A 389 1.40 42.24 1.82
C ALA A 389 -0.10 42.42 1.52
N LYS A 390 -0.77 41.36 1.05
CA LYS A 390 -2.22 41.38 0.78
C LYS A 390 -3.04 41.59 2.07
N ILE A 391 -2.63 40.98 3.19
CA ILE A 391 -3.33 41.11 4.48
C ILE A 391 -3.06 42.47 5.14
N LYS A 392 -1.89 43.08 4.90
CA LYS A 392 -1.53 44.43 5.38
C LYS A 392 -2.18 45.56 4.57
N ASP A 393 -2.64 45.30 3.35
CA ASP A 393 -3.32 46.32 2.52
C ASP A 393 -4.69 46.72 3.12
N ALA A 394 -4.82 48.00 3.47
CA ALA A 394 -6.03 48.59 4.03
C ALA A 394 -7.26 48.45 3.11
N ARG A 395 -7.06 48.40 1.77
CA ARG A 395 -8.17 48.20 0.80
C ARG A 395 -8.70 46.78 0.82
N TYR A 396 -7.85 45.78 1.09
CA TYR A 396 -8.24 44.38 1.18
C TYR A 396 -9.05 44.12 2.46
N LEU A 397 -8.65 44.71 3.58
CA LEU A 397 -9.36 44.62 4.86
C LEU A 397 -10.78 45.22 4.81
N ALA A 398 -10.99 46.25 3.98
CA ALA A 398 -12.28 46.93 3.84
C ALA A 398 -13.24 46.28 2.82
N LYS A 399 -12.73 45.63 1.76
CA LYS A 399 -13.57 45.07 0.66
C LYS A 399 -13.70 43.55 0.65
N ALA A 400 -12.80 42.80 1.29
CA ALA A 400 -12.79 41.34 1.16
C ALA A 400 -13.84 40.66 2.06
N PRO A 401 -14.57 39.64 1.55
CA PRO A 401 -15.51 38.86 2.34
C PRO A 401 -14.84 38.16 3.53
N GLU A 402 -15.53 38.06 4.66
CA GLU A 402 -15.02 37.48 5.91
C GLU A 402 -14.50 36.04 5.73
N LYS A 403 -15.23 35.22 4.97
CA LYS A 403 -14.81 33.84 4.61
C LYS A 403 -13.45 33.79 3.91
N GLN A 404 -13.15 34.78 3.05
CA GLN A 404 -11.89 34.85 2.32
C GLN A 404 -10.74 35.37 3.19
N ARG A 405 -11.04 36.27 4.14
CA ARG A 405 -10.08 36.77 5.13
C ARG A 405 -9.61 35.68 6.09
N VAL A 406 -10.54 34.82 6.56
CA VAL A 406 -10.21 33.66 7.41
C VAL A 406 -9.34 32.66 6.65
N GLN A 407 -9.73 32.29 5.42
CA GLN A 407 -8.95 31.36 4.60
C GLN A 407 -7.54 31.88 4.26
N ASP A 408 -7.38 33.17 3.94
CA ASP A 408 -6.06 33.72 3.64
C ASP A 408 -5.18 33.84 4.89
N ARG A 409 -5.77 34.07 6.08
CA ARG A 409 -5.05 34.06 7.36
C ARG A 409 -4.62 32.65 7.78
N GLU A 410 -5.48 31.63 7.55
CA GLU A 410 -5.13 30.23 7.74
C GLU A 410 -4.02 29.77 6.79
N LYS A 411 -4.08 30.18 5.51
CA LYS A 411 -3.01 29.94 4.54
C LYS A 411 -1.71 30.62 4.94
N LEU A 412 -1.75 31.86 5.41
CA LEU A 412 -0.58 32.57 5.89
C LEU A 412 0.06 31.82 7.07
N LYS A 413 -0.74 31.38 8.04
CA LYS A 413 -0.25 30.59 9.18
C LYS A 413 0.38 29.27 8.71
N SER A 414 -0.31 28.52 7.84
CA SER A 414 0.20 27.27 7.26
C SER A 414 1.52 27.43 6.51
N TYR A 415 1.65 28.43 5.63
CA TYR A 415 2.88 28.66 4.89
C TYR A 415 3.99 29.26 5.79
N GLY A 416 3.63 30.08 6.78
CA GLY A 416 4.55 30.61 7.78
C GLY A 416 5.15 29.51 8.65
N ASP A 417 4.31 28.60 9.17
CA ASP A 417 4.74 27.44 9.96
C ASP A 417 5.66 26.52 9.13
N LYS A 418 5.35 26.30 7.85
CA LYS A 418 6.20 25.55 6.92
C LYS A 418 7.55 26.22 6.68
N ALA A 419 7.57 27.54 6.45
CA ALA A 419 8.81 28.28 6.24
C ALA A 419 9.68 28.30 7.51
N ALA A 420 9.07 28.48 8.69
CA ALA A 420 9.76 28.42 9.97
C ALA A 420 10.35 27.02 10.23
N ALA A 421 9.59 25.95 9.95
CA ALA A 421 10.06 24.58 10.07
C ALA A 421 11.21 24.28 9.10
N ALA A 422 11.14 24.75 7.85
CA ALA A 422 12.21 24.60 6.87
C ALA A 422 13.49 25.33 7.28
N ARG A 423 13.40 26.57 7.81
CA ARG A 423 14.55 27.32 8.33
C ARG A 423 15.18 26.62 9.54
N ALA A 424 14.36 26.14 10.48
CA ALA A 424 14.84 25.40 11.64
C ALA A 424 15.54 24.08 11.23
N ALA A 425 15.00 23.38 10.22
CA ALA A 425 15.60 22.18 9.66
C ALA A 425 16.95 22.48 8.98
N ILE A 426 17.04 23.54 8.17
CA ILE A 426 18.31 23.98 7.55
C ILE A 426 19.36 24.27 8.62
N LYS A 427 19.01 25.05 9.65
CA LYS A 427 19.91 25.34 10.78
C LYS A 427 20.38 24.07 11.48
N SER A 428 19.48 23.12 11.73
CA SER A 428 19.83 21.81 12.32
C SER A 428 20.78 20.99 11.44
N TRP A 429 20.66 21.09 10.11
CA TRP A 429 21.57 20.43 9.16
C TRP A 429 22.92 21.15 9.02
N GLU A 430 22.95 22.47 9.18
CA GLU A 430 24.18 23.27 9.23
C GLU A 430 24.95 22.99 10.53
N GLU A 431 24.25 22.89 11.68
CA GLU A 431 24.83 22.44 12.96
C GLU A 431 25.32 20.98 12.90
N PHE A 432 24.67 20.14 12.10
CA PHE A 432 25.14 18.77 11.82
C PHE A 432 26.46 18.77 11.02
N LYS A 433 26.70 19.79 10.20
CA LYS A 433 27.94 19.98 9.42
C LYS A 433 29.08 20.53 10.28
N SER A 434 28.81 21.51 11.15
CA SER A 434 29.82 22.13 12.04
C SER A 434 30.26 21.25 13.21
N GLY A 435 29.55 20.14 13.49
CA GLY A 435 30.01 19.11 14.42
C GLY A 435 31.28 18.35 13.99
N GLY A 436 31.83 18.66 12.80
CA GLY A 436 33.13 18.20 12.32
C GLY A 436 34.04 19.34 11.91
N GLY A 437 34.70 19.99 12.88
CA GLY A 437 35.91 20.78 12.66
C GLY A 437 35.73 22.29 12.56
N GLU A 438 36.24 22.95 13.61
CA GLU A 438 36.74 24.34 13.74
C GLU A 438 35.78 25.53 13.57
N GLU A 439 35.80 26.35 14.62
CA GLU A 439 35.12 27.64 14.78
C GLU A 439 35.73 28.71 13.87
N GLU A 440 34.90 29.49 13.17
CA GLU A 440 35.24 30.88 12.81
C GLU A 440 33.99 31.76 13.00
N GLU A 441 34.14 32.77 13.84
CA GLU A 441 33.29 33.97 13.94
C GLU A 441 33.51 34.86 12.70
N ASP A 442 32.47 35.54 12.19
CA ASP A 442 32.42 37.02 12.14
C ASP A 442 31.25 37.61 11.31
N ASP A 443 30.68 38.68 11.90
CA ASP A 443 30.08 39.93 11.38
C ASP A 443 29.10 39.90 10.18
N PHE A 444 27.80 40.25 10.29
CA PHE A 444 27.11 41.43 10.88
C PHE A 444 27.35 42.77 10.14
N TRP A 445 26.44 43.03 9.19
CA TRP A 445 26.12 44.26 8.43
C TRP A 445 27.16 44.92 7.50
N ALA A 446 26.79 44.98 6.23
CA ALA A 446 26.92 46.21 5.45
C ALA A 446 25.65 46.38 4.59
N GLU A 447 24.90 47.45 4.86
CA GLU A 447 23.87 48.01 3.97
C GLU A 447 24.55 48.68 2.76
N ASP A 448 23.84 48.76 1.63
CA ASP A 448 23.81 50.00 0.81
C ASP A 448 22.64 49.96 -0.19
N ASP A 449 21.87 51.05 -0.14
CA ASP A 449 20.80 51.46 -1.07
C ASP A 449 21.39 52.07 -2.36
N GLU A 450 20.67 51.98 -3.49
CA GLU A 450 20.13 53.12 -4.26
C GLU A 450 19.66 52.73 -5.68
N ASP A 451 18.49 53.25 -6.04
CA ASP A 451 17.72 53.06 -7.27
C ASP A 451 18.29 53.81 -8.49
N ASP A 452 18.46 53.13 -9.63
CA ASP A 452 18.63 53.76 -10.95
C ASP A 452 17.47 53.35 -11.91
N PRO A 453 16.59 54.28 -12.32
CA PRO A 453 15.45 54.00 -13.19
C PRO A 453 15.83 53.62 -14.63
N ALA A 454 17.10 53.76 -15.05
CA ALA A 454 17.58 53.25 -16.34
C ALA A 454 17.87 51.72 -16.29
N ALA A 455 18.18 51.17 -15.12
CA ALA A 455 18.42 49.74 -14.93
C ALA A 455 17.13 48.91 -14.98
N ALA A 456 15.98 49.49 -14.60
CA ALA A 456 14.69 48.81 -14.60
C ALA A 456 14.19 48.49 -16.03
N ALA A 457 14.43 49.37 -17.00
CA ALA A 457 14.06 49.14 -18.40
C ALA A 457 14.98 48.10 -19.08
N ALA A 458 16.28 48.14 -18.80
CA ALA A 458 17.24 47.12 -19.25
C ALA A 458 16.97 45.74 -18.63
N LEU A 459 16.49 45.71 -17.38
CA LEU A 459 16.11 44.48 -16.67
C LEU A 459 14.83 43.87 -17.25
N GLU A 460 13.83 44.65 -17.65
CA GLU A 460 12.62 44.13 -18.31
C GLU A 460 12.93 43.61 -19.73
N GLU A 461 13.78 44.28 -20.49
CA GLU A 461 14.22 43.78 -21.81
C GLU A 461 15.09 42.51 -21.68
N ALA A 462 15.95 42.45 -20.66
CA ALA A 462 16.74 41.26 -20.32
C ALA A 462 15.87 40.12 -19.79
N LYS A 463 14.83 40.39 -19.00
CA LYS A 463 13.82 39.41 -18.55
C LYS A 463 12.99 38.88 -19.72
N ALA A 464 12.59 39.73 -20.66
CA ALA A 464 11.84 39.30 -21.86
C ALA A 464 12.72 38.44 -22.78
N LYS A 465 13.99 38.83 -22.99
CA LYS A 465 14.96 38.00 -23.73
C LYS A 465 15.30 36.70 -22.99
N ALA A 466 15.39 36.71 -21.66
CA ALA A 466 15.64 35.53 -20.85
C ALA A 466 14.42 34.59 -20.83
N MET A 467 13.20 35.11 -20.72
CA MET A 467 11.93 34.36 -20.80
C MET A 467 11.71 33.76 -22.19
N ALA A 468 12.03 34.48 -23.26
CA ALA A 468 12.01 33.94 -24.62
C ALA A 468 13.08 32.85 -24.82
N LYS A 469 14.26 32.99 -24.19
CA LYS A 469 15.31 31.96 -24.18
C LYS A 469 14.92 30.75 -23.33
N LEU A 470 14.23 30.95 -22.21
CA LEU A 470 13.68 29.91 -21.34
C LEU A 470 12.56 29.14 -22.02
N ALA A 471 11.59 29.82 -22.66
CA ALA A 471 10.52 29.17 -23.43
C ALA A 471 11.07 28.34 -24.60
N LYS A 472 12.15 28.80 -25.25
CA LYS A 472 12.83 28.04 -26.32
C LYS A 472 13.72 26.90 -25.79
N LYS A 473 14.13 26.96 -24.52
CA LYS A 473 14.90 25.90 -23.82
C LYS A 473 13.97 24.84 -23.21
N GLU A 474 12.79 25.24 -22.72
CA GLU A 474 11.72 24.35 -22.27
C GLU A 474 11.13 23.53 -23.43
N ALA A 475 11.06 24.09 -24.65
CA ALA A 475 10.59 23.36 -25.82
C ALA A 475 11.57 22.31 -26.39
N ASN A 476 12.79 22.17 -25.86
CA ASN A 476 13.84 21.32 -26.44
C ASN A 476 14.63 20.48 -25.42
N GLN A 477 14.06 20.23 -24.23
CA GLN A 477 14.67 19.36 -23.22
C GLN A 477 14.65 17.90 -23.66
N ARG A 478 15.83 17.30 -23.81
CA ARG A 478 16.01 15.89 -24.17
C ARG A 478 16.47 15.12 -22.95
N SER A 479 15.76 14.08 -22.58
CA SER A 479 16.11 13.23 -21.43
C SER A 479 16.90 12.01 -21.92
N LEU A 480 18.08 11.78 -21.35
CA LEU A 480 18.80 10.53 -21.55
C LEU A 480 18.19 9.47 -20.63
N CYS A 481 17.81 8.34 -21.21
CA CYS A 481 17.08 7.29 -20.52
C CYS A 481 17.88 6.00 -20.56
N ASN A 482 18.00 5.33 -19.42
CA ASN A 482 18.47 3.96 -19.35
C ASN A 482 17.28 3.02 -19.50
N LEU A 483 17.41 1.99 -20.32
CA LEU A 483 16.38 0.99 -20.54
C LEU A 483 16.91 -0.37 -20.09
N GLU A 484 16.13 -1.06 -19.28
CA GLU A 484 16.34 -2.45 -18.93
C GLU A 484 15.24 -3.30 -19.54
N ILE A 485 15.61 -4.29 -20.36
CA ILE A 485 14.67 -5.19 -21.05
C ILE A 485 14.96 -6.62 -20.59
N LYS A 486 13.92 -7.30 -20.08
CA LYS A 486 14.00 -8.70 -19.63
C LYS A 486 13.22 -9.61 -20.59
N PRO A 487 13.86 -10.64 -21.17
CA PRO A 487 13.21 -11.64 -22.02
C PRO A 487 12.41 -12.65 -21.19
N TRP A 488 11.56 -13.45 -21.86
CA TRP A 488 10.86 -14.58 -21.24
C TRP A 488 11.74 -15.83 -21.12
N GLU A 489 12.56 -16.13 -22.14
CA GLU A 489 13.37 -17.35 -22.21
C GLU A 489 14.87 -17.06 -22.02
N ALA A 490 15.59 -18.00 -21.42
CA ALA A 490 17.01 -17.84 -21.06
C ALA A 490 17.97 -18.00 -22.25
N ASP A 491 17.54 -18.66 -23.32
CA ASP A 491 18.31 -19.03 -24.51
C ASP A 491 18.03 -18.14 -25.74
N GLN A 492 17.19 -17.11 -25.57
CA GLN A 492 16.82 -16.17 -26.64
C GLN A 492 18.00 -15.26 -27.05
N ASP A 493 18.20 -15.03 -28.35
CA ASP A 493 19.26 -14.12 -28.83
C ASP A 493 18.91 -12.64 -28.56
N LEU A 494 19.49 -12.13 -27.47
CA LEU A 494 19.26 -10.78 -26.96
C LEU A 494 19.81 -9.67 -27.88
N LYS A 495 20.80 -9.98 -28.72
CA LYS A 495 21.32 -8.99 -29.68
C LYS A 495 20.39 -8.85 -30.87
N ALA A 496 19.83 -9.96 -31.36
CA ALA A 496 18.83 -9.97 -32.42
C ALA A 496 17.52 -9.31 -31.96
N LEU A 497 17.07 -9.59 -30.74
CA LEU A 497 15.88 -8.97 -30.14
C LEU A 497 16.01 -7.45 -30.06
N TYR A 498 17.15 -6.94 -29.59
CA TYR A 498 17.39 -5.49 -29.52
C TYR A 498 17.42 -4.82 -30.91
N ALA A 499 18.03 -5.47 -31.91
CA ALA A 499 18.05 -4.96 -33.28
C ALA A 499 16.64 -4.88 -33.89
N LYS A 500 15.79 -5.88 -33.59
CA LYS A 500 14.38 -5.93 -34.01
C LYS A 500 13.57 -4.79 -33.37
N ILE A 501 13.71 -4.58 -32.06
CA ILE A 501 13.03 -3.48 -31.34
C ILE A 501 13.43 -2.11 -31.92
N LYS A 502 14.73 -1.89 -32.15
CA LYS A 502 15.25 -0.63 -32.72
C LYS A 502 14.74 -0.35 -34.13
N ALA A 503 14.53 -1.39 -34.95
CA ALA A 503 14.03 -1.25 -36.31
C ALA A 503 12.52 -0.99 -36.36
N THR A 504 11.75 -1.56 -35.42
CA THR A 504 10.28 -1.45 -35.40
C THR A 504 9.79 -0.18 -34.71
N VAL A 505 10.45 0.26 -33.62
CA VAL A 505 9.99 1.41 -32.83
C VAL A 505 10.76 2.68 -33.22
N VAL A 506 10.29 3.34 -34.29
CA VAL A 506 10.83 4.62 -34.78
C VAL A 506 9.77 5.72 -34.63
N LYS A 507 9.96 6.63 -33.67
CA LYS A 507 9.08 7.78 -33.40
C LYS A 507 9.87 9.08 -33.43
N ASP A 508 9.22 10.17 -33.85
CA ASP A 508 9.85 11.50 -33.91
C ASP A 508 10.16 12.00 -32.51
N GLY A 509 11.46 12.19 -32.20
CA GLY A 509 11.94 12.53 -30.85
C GLY A 509 12.49 11.36 -30.01
N LEU A 510 12.55 10.14 -30.56
CA LEU A 510 13.19 8.96 -29.94
C LEU A 510 14.45 8.55 -30.71
N LYS A 511 15.61 8.50 -30.04
CA LYS A 511 16.86 8.03 -30.63
C LYS A 511 17.54 6.96 -29.77
N TRP A 512 17.58 5.74 -30.28
CA TRP A 512 18.25 4.58 -29.66
C TRP A 512 19.78 4.69 -29.77
N SER A 513 20.51 4.34 -28.70
CA SER A 513 21.97 4.24 -28.76
C SER A 513 22.44 2.96 -29.46
N GLU A 514 23.75 2.85 -29.69
CA GLU A 514 24.37 1.65 -30.25
C GLU A 514 25.02 0.75 -29.18
N GLY A 515 25.12 1.25 -27.94
CA GLY A 515 25.75 0.52 -26.84
C GLY A 515 24.77 -0.43 -26.14
N LEU A 516 25.07 -1.73 -26.17
CA LEU A 516 24.30 -2.79 -25.51
C LEU A 516 25.19 -3.48 -24.45
N LYS A 517 24.68 -3.58 -23.21
CA LYS A 517 25.33 -4.34 -22.13
C LYS A 517 24.40 -5.45 -21.64
N LEU A 518 24.87 -6.70 -21.67
CA LEU A 518 24.16 -7.85 -21.12
C LEU A 518 24.57 -8.05 -19.66
N VAL A 519 23.59 -8.26 -18.78
CA VAL A 519 23.81 -8.49 -17.34
C VAL A 519 23.05 -9.73 -16.90
N ASP A 520 23.72 -10.64 -16.21
CA ASP A 520 23.10 -11.85 -15.69
C ASP A 520 22.10 -11.54 -14.57
N VAL A 521 20.92 -12.16 -14.66
CA VAL A 521 19.88 -12.19 -13.62
C VAL A 521 19.81 -13.63 -13.08
N ALA A 522 19.22 -13.80 -11.90
CA ALA A 522 19.07 -15.12 -11.27
C ALA A 522 18.41 -16.15 -12.23
N PHE A 523 18.79 -17.42 -12.06
CA PHE A 523 18.31 -18.57 -12.87
C PHE A 523 18.75 -18.61 -14.34
N GLY A 524 19.87 -17.96 -14.69
CA GLY A 524 20.51 -18.10 -16.00
C GLY A 524 19.92 -17.22 -17.11
N VAL A 525 19.01 -16.30 -16.76
CA VAL A 525 18.40 -15.35 -17.69
C VAL A 525 19.24 -14.07 -17.75
N GLN A 526 19.61 -13.60 -18.95
CA GLN A 526 20.31 -12.34 -19.15
C GLN A 526 19.33 -11.20 -19.46
N LYS A 527 19.60 -10.00 -18.93
CA LYS A 527 18.85 -8.78 -19.26
C LYS A 527 19.69 -7.84 -20.13
N ILE A 528 19.00 -7.10 -21.00
CA ILE A 528 19.61 -6.06 -21.83
C ILE A 528 19.56 -4.73 -21.09
N ILE A 529 20.70 -4.04 -21.01
CA ILE A 529 20.79 -2.64 -20.58
C ILE A 529 21.28 -1.81 -21.78
N CYS A 530 20.49 -0.82 -22.18
CA CYS A 530 20.83 0.12 -23.25
C CYS A 530 20.40 1.55 -22.88
N THR A 531 20.73 2.51 -23.73
CA THR A 531 20.35 3.92 -23.51
C THR A 531 19.59 4.48 -24.71
N ALA A 532 18.64 5.39 -24.47
CA ALA A 532 17.93 6.11 -25.53
C ALA A 532 17.72 7.56 -25.12
N VAL A 533 17.69 8.46 -26.10
CA VAL A 533 17.35 9.86 -25.88
C VAL A 533 15.90 10.06 -26.26
N VAL A 534 15.09 10.56 -25.32
CA VAL A 534 13.64 10.76 -25.47
C VAL A 534 13.31 12.23 -25.25
N ASN A 535 12.53 12.82 -26.16
CA ASN A 535 12.02 14.18 -26.02
C ASN A 535 10.82 14.25 -25.05
N GLN A 536 10.58 15.38 -24.39
CA GLN A 536 9.49 15.52 -23.41
C GLN A 536 8.07 15.34 -23.97
N SER A 537 7.88 15.41 -25.29
CA SER A 537 6.59 15.18 -25.94
C SER A 537 6.18 13.69 -25.97
N LEU A 538 7.10 12.78 -25.67
CA LEU A 538 6.87 11.33 -25.66
C LEU A 538 6.79 10.84 -24.22
N SER A 539 5.67 10.18 -23.89
CA SER A 539 5.51 9.50 -22.61
C SER A 539 6.40 8.26 -22.55
N MET A 540 7.17 8.14 -21.47
CA MET A 540 8.03 6.98 -21.23
C MET A 540 7.22 5.70 -21.06
N ASP A 541 6.10 5.79 -20.34
CA ASP A 541 5.22 4.67 -20.06
C ASP A 541 4.53 4.18 -21.34
N ALA A 542 4.18 5.09 -22.25
CA ALA A 542 3.60 4.71 -23.55
C ALA A 542 4.59 3.92 -24.44
N ILE A 543 5.90 4.16 -24.32
CA ILE A 543 6.92 3.39 -25.06
C ILE A 543 7.11 2.01 -24.41
N ILE A 544 7.01 1.93 -23.08
CA ILE A 544 7.07 0.66 -22.35
C ILE A 544 5.87 -0.20 -22.74
N GLU A 545 4.65 0.33 -22.62
CA GLU A 545 3.40 -0.34 -22.97
C GLU A 545 3.41 -0.81 -24.43
N GLU A 546 3.81 0.02 -25.38
CA GLU A 546 3.86 -0.36 -26.80
C GLU A 546 4.83 -1.54 -27.06
N ILE A 547 5.95 -1.61 -26.34
CA ILE A 547 6.93 -2.70 -26.51
C ILE A 547 6.49 -3.96 -25.77
N THR A 548 6.00 -3.84 -24.53
CA THR A 548 5.68 -5.01 -23.68
C THR A 548 4.28 -5.55 -23.90
N GLU A 549 3.33 -4.72 -24.33
CA GLU A 549 1.90 -5.06 -24.38
C GLU A 549 1.33 -5.08 -25.81
N GLU A 550 1.96 -4.39 -26.78
CA GLU A 550 1.44 -4.34 -28.16
C GLU A 550 2.31 -5.10 -29.19
N LEU A 551 3.63 -4.90 -29.20
CA LEU A 551 4.49 -5.35 -30.32
C LEU A 551 5.33 -6.60 -30.03
N PHE A 552 5.79 -6.80 -28.79
CA PHE A 552 6.74 -7.87 -28.44
C PHE A 552 6.32 -8.64 -27.17
N THR A 553 5.01 -8.80 -26.95
CA THR A 553 4.39 -9.48 -25.79
C THR A 553 4.96 -10.87 -25.49
N ASP A 554 5.22 -11.66 -26.52
CA ASP A 554 5.71 -13.04 -26.38
C ASP A 554 7.24 -13.13 -26.24
N GLU A 555 7.97 -12.04 -26.50
CA GLU A 555 9.44 -11.99 -26.51
C GLU A 555 10.02 -11.17 -25.34
N VAL A 556 9.25 -10.24 -24.78
CA VAL A 556 9.69 -9.34 -23.69
C VAL A 556 8.78 -9.52 -22.48
N GLN A 557 9.34 -10.02 -21.37
CA GLN A 557 8.63 -10.21 -20.11
C GLN A 557 8.33 -8.89 -19.41
N SER A 558 9.32 -7.98 -19.39
CA SER A 558 9.16 -6.66 -18.79
C SER A 558 10.23 -5.70 -19.28
N MET A 559 9.88 -4.43 -19.35
CA MET A 559 10.77 -3.35 -19.70
C MET A 559 10.62 -2.22 -18.70
N SER A 560 11.74 -1.64 -18.28
CA SER A 560 11.73 -0.46 -17.42
C SER A 560 12.63 0.61 -18.01
N MET A 561 12.12 1.83 -18.11
CA MET A 561 12.88 2.99 -18.56
C MET A 561 13.07 3.97 -17.40
N THR A 562 14.32 4.35 -17.13
CA THR A 562 14.66 5.28 -16.05
C THR A 562 15.39 6.49 -16.63
N SER A 563 14.84 7.68 -16.40
CA SER A 563 15.47 8.96 -16.74
C SER A 563 16.75 9.16 -15.94
N MET A 564 17.87 9.41 -16.63
CA MET A 564 19.14 9.85 -16.02
C MET A 564 19.35 11.33 -16.35
N SER A 565 18.71 12.20 -15.56
CA SER A 565 18.80 13.68 -15.63
C SER A 565 18.41 14.34 -16.97
N LEU A 566 17.81 15.53 -16.88
CA LEU A 566 17.52 16.41 -18.03
C LEU A 566 18.86 16.97 -18.55
N LEU A 567 19.19 16.76 -19.83
CA LEU A 567 20.31 17.43 -20.51
C LEU A 567 19.95 18.86 -20.94
#